data_AF-A0A2E2RBB5-F1
#
_entry.id   AF-A0A2E2RBB5-F1
#
_cell.length_a   1.000
_cell.length_b   1.000
_cell.length_c   1.000
_cell.angle_alpha   90.00
_cell.angle_beta   90.00
_cell.angle_gamma   90.00
#
_symmetry.space_group_name_H-M   'P 1'
#
loop_
_entity.id
_entity.type
_entity.pdbx_description
1 polymer ?
#
loop_
_entity_poly.entity_id
_entity_poly.type
_entity_poly.pdbx_seq_one_letter_code
_entity_poly.pdbx_strand_id
1 'polypeptide(L)' 'MDSEQIMQILPHRYPFLMVDRVTRIEGNEITAEKNVTINEPFF' A
#
# COMPACT_ATOMS: atom_id res chain seq x y z
N MET A 1 9.19 -3.57 -1.55
CA MET A 1 8.90 -2.90 -0.26
C MET A 1 7.64 -3.51 0.31
N ASP A 2 7.68 -3.97 1.55
CA ASP A 2 6.54 -4.60 2.24
C ASP A 2 5.69 -3.57 3.01
N SER A 3 4.57 -4.04 3.59
CA SER A 3 3.60 -3.21 4.31
C SER A 3 4.21 -2.48 5.52
N GLU A 4 5.13 -3.10 6.24
CA GLU A 4 5.78 -2.47 7.41
C GLU A 4 6.65 -1.29 6.98
N GLN A 5 7.44 -1.46 5.93
CA GLN A 5 8.24 -0.39 5.35
C GLN A 5 7.35 0.76 4.82
N ILE A 6 6.23 0.43 4.17
CA ILE A 6 5.26 1.42 3.69
C ILE A 6 4.69 2.23 4.86
N MET A 7 4.35 1.58 5.98
CA MET A 7 3.83 2.26 7.18
C MET A 7 4.84 3.19 7.86
N GLN A 8 6.14 2.91 7.74
CA GLN A 8 7.18 3.81 8.25
C GLN A 8 7.33 5.08 7.40
N ILE A 9 7.08 4.98 6.10
CA ILE A 9 7.22 6.08 5.15
C ILE A 9 5.94 6.93 5.08
N LEU A 10 4.78 6.27 5.03
CA LEU A 10 3.49 6.93 4.90
C LEU A 10 2.83 7.10 6.28
N PRO A 11 2.22 8.27 6.57
CA PRO A 11 1.47 8.47 7.81
C PRO A 11 0.12 7.74 7.82
N HIS A 12 -0.35 7.27 6.67
CA HIS A 12 -1.65 6.60 6.52
C HIS A 12 -1.68 5.27 7.30
N ARG A 13 -2.82 4.99 7.95
CA ARG A 13 -3.11 3.76 8.67
C ARG A 13 -4.48 3.24 8.28
N TYR A 14 -4.83 2.04 8.73
CA TYR A 14 -6.18 1.52 8.58
C TYR A 14 -7.21 2.57 9.04
N PRO A 15 -8.28 2.82 8.27
CA PRO A 15 -8.72 2.15 7.04
C PRO A 15 -8.25 2.80 5.72
N PHE A 16 -7.32 3.75 5.76
CA PHE A 16 -6.90 4.57 4.61
C PHE A 16 -5.54 4.22 4.00
N LEU A 17 -4.81 3.26 4.57
CA LEU A 17 -3.62 2.72 3.92
C LEU A 17 -4.05 1.73 2.82
N MET A 18 -3.90 2.13 1.55
CA MET A 18 -4.39 1.36 0.39
C MET A 18 -3.27 0.78 -0.50
N VAL A 19 -2.07 0.61 0.04
CA VAL A 19 -0.92 0.04 -0.68
C VAL A 19 -0.37 -1.11 0.16
N ASP A 20 -0.41 -2.33 -0.37
CA ASP A 20 0.05 -3.52 0.36
C ASP A 20 1.53 -3.81 0.09
N ARG A 21 1.95 -3.64 -1.16
CA ARG A 21 3.31 -3.96 -1.60
C ARG A 21 3.76 -3.05 -2.73
N VAL A 22 5.02 -2.63 -2.72
CA VAL A 22 5.67 -1.97 -3.87
C VAL A 22 6.62 -2.94 -4.54
N THR A 23 6.40 -3.19 -5.83
CA THR A 23 7.16 -4.16 -6.64
C THR A 23 8.28 -3.51 -7.44
N ARG A 24 8.14 -2.25 -7.85
CA ARG A 24 9.15 -1.52 -8.63
C ARG A 24 9.13 -0.02 -8.31
N ILE A 25 10.31 0.59 -8.25
CA ILE A 25 10.51 2.04 -8.10
C ILE A 25 11.58 2.46 -9.11
N GLU A 26 11.26 3.37 -10.02
CA GLU A 26 12.17 3.88 -11.05
C GLU A 26 12.04 5.40 -11.20
N GLY A 27 12.92 6.15 -10.53
CA GLY A 27 12.91 7.61 -10.55
C GLY A 27 11.56 8.15 -10.06
N ASN A 28 10.77 8.69 -10.98
CA ASN A 28 9.43 9.25 -10.71
C ASN A 28 8.28 8.25 -10.94
N GLU A 29 8.56 6.98 -11.26
CA GLU A 29 7.54 5.95 -11.48
C GLU A 29 7.58 4.89 -10.37
N ILE A 30 6.41 4.46 -9.90
CA ILE A 30 6.26 3.41 -8.87
C ILE A 30 5.18 2.44 -9.32
N THR A 31 5.48 1.14 -9.27
CA THR A 31 4.51 0.06 -9.44
C THR A 31 4.24 -0.59 -8.08
N ALA A 32 2.96 -0.61 -7.69
CA ALA A 32 2.52 -1.16 -6.42
C ALA A 32 1.27 -2.03 -6.60
N GLU A 33 1.04 -2.91 -5.64
CA GLU A 33 -0.09 -3.83 -5.60
C GLU A 33 -1.00 -3.48 -4.41
N LYS A 34 -2.30 -3.45 -4.70
CA LYS A 34 -3.38 -3.39 -3.71
C LYS A 34 -4.22 -4.64 -3.89
N ASN A 35 -4.26 -5.50 -2.89
CA ASN A 35 -5.18 -6.61 -2.86
C ASN A 35 -6.57 -6.08 -2.51
N VAL A 36 -7.59 -6.62 -3.18
CA VAL A 36 -8.98 -6.25 -2.96
C VAL A 36 -9.71 -7.44 -2.36
N THR A 37 -10.35 -7.25 -1.21
CA THR A 37 -11.07 -8.32 -0.52
C THR A 37 -12.42 -7.84 0.01
N ILE A 38 -13.40 -8.75 0.12
CA ILE A 38 -14.73 -8.43 0.68
C ILE A 38 -14.68 -8.04 2.17
N ASN A 39 -13.54 -8.23 2.85
CA ASN A 39 -13.36 -7.90 4.25
C ASN A 39 -12.81 -6.47 4.48
N GLU A 40 -12.72 -5.64 3.43
CA GLU A 40 -12.38 -4.21 3.59
C GLU A 40 -13.63 -3.42 4.04
N PRO A 41 -13.49 -2.44 4.95
CA PRO A 41 -14.62 -1.77 5.63
C PRO A 41 -15.55 -0.95 4.73
N PHE A 42 -15.21 -0.77 3.45
CA PHE A 42 -16.02 -0.04 2.47
C PHE A 42 -16.79 -0.95 1.50
N PHE A 43 -16.57 -2.27 1.58
CA PHE A 43 -17.43 -3.28 0.95
C PHE A 43 -18.49 -3.77 1.95
#